data_AF-A0A3L7QMI0-F1
#
_entry.id   AF-A0A3L7QMI0-F1
#
_cell.length_a   1.000
_cell.length_b   1.000
_cell.length_c   1.000
_cell.angle_alpha   90.00
_cell.angle_beta   90.00
_cell.angle_gamma   90.00
#
_symmetry.space_group_name_H-M   'P 1'
#
loop_
_entity.id
_entity.type
_entity.pdbx_description
1 polymer ?
#
loop_
_entity_poly.entity_id
_entity_poly.type
_entity_poly.pdbx_seq_one_letter_code
_entity_poly.pdbx_strand_id
1 'polypeptide(L)'
;MSAFIYGLNDCDERVRAVAADEIGDQLHKNKCCCTQCVVNALTVALADCDRGVRRQAEQGLRQCGYDIVDPTCCEVACDNGCVAGNSCVGGNCGAAPVAAPVEAAPNAPAPPAEPKAYFPKRINDENARPISSSKKSLSNLFGMVR
;
A
#
# COMPACT_ATOMS: atom_id res chain seq x y z
N MET A 1 12.60 -8.03 -7.15
CA MET A 1 11.27 -7.98 -7.81
C MET A 1 10.15 -8.34 -6.85
N SER A 2 10.12 -9.53 -6.25
CA SER A 2 9.00 -9.94 -5.37
C SER A 2 8.75 -9.00 -4.18
N ALA A 3 9.81 -8.51 -3.53
CA ALA A 3 9.68 -7.55 -2.43
C ALA A 3 8.96 -6.25 -2.85
N PHE A 4 9.24 -5.74 -4.05
CA PHE A 4 8.55 -4.55 -4.57
C PHE A 4 7.08 -4.84 -4.89
N ILE A 5 6.75 -6.02 -5.42
CA ILE A 5 5.37 -6.44 -5.63
C ILE A 5 4.60 -6.45 -4.29
N TYR A 6 5.20 -6.93 -3.21
CA TYR A 6 4.61 -6.82 -1.88
C TYR A 6 4.50 -5.36 -1.41
N GLY A 7 5.52 -4.54 -1.68
CA GLY A 7 5.55 -3.11 -1.36
C GLY A 7 4.44 -2.30 -2.02
N LEU A 8 3.87 -2.75 -3.15
CA LEU A 8 2.69 -2.13 -3.77
C LEU A 8 1.43 -2.22 -2.89
N ASN A 9 1.42 -3.04 -1.83
CA ASN A 9 0.31 -3.14 -0.88
C ASN A 9 0.64 -2.54 0.50
N ASP A 10 1.73 -1.78 0.62
CA ASP A 10 2.07 -1.11 1.87
C ASP A 10 1.02 -0.05 2.25
N CYS A 11 0.87 0.22 3.55
CA CYS A 11 -0.04 1.25 4.03
C CYS A 11 0.44 2.67 3.65
N ASP A 12 1.75 2.90 3.60
CA ASP A 12 2.36 4.19 3.27
C ASP A 12 2.43 4.38 1.74
N GLU A 13 1.83 5.46 1.24
CA GLU A 13 1.79 5.77 -0.18
C GLU A 13 3.19 5.98 -0.78
N ARG A 14 4.15 6.44 0.01
CA ARG A 14 5.53 6.66 -0.45
C ARG A 14 6.22 5.33 -0.69
N VAL A 15 5.98 4.33 0.16
CA VAL A 15 6.51 2.98 -0.03
C VAL A 15 5.90 2.37 -1.29
N ARG A 16 4.58 2.49 -1.48
CA ARG A 16 3.91 2.02 -2.71
C ARG A 16 4.46 2.70 -3.96
N ALA A 17 4.67 4.02 -3.91
CA ALA A 17 5.18 4.79 -5.04
C ALA A 17 6.62 4.42 -5.39
N VAL A 18 7.50 4.27 -4.38
CA VAL A 18 8.88 3.82 -4.57
C VAL A 18 8.93 2.38 -5.08
N ALA A 19 8.05 1.51 -4.60
CA ALA A 19 7.96 0.14 -5.09
C ALA A 19 7.57 0.10 -6.58
N ALA A 20 6.59 0.90 -7.00
CA ALA A 20 6.20 1.02 -8.41
C ALA A 20 7.33 1.61 -9.27
N ASP A 21 8.03 2.64 -8.78
CA ASP A 21 9.16 3.28 -9.45
C ASP A 21 10.31 2.28 -9.67
N GLU A 22 10.73 1.58 -8.61
CA GLU A 22 11.78 0.56 -8.67
C GLU A 22 11.40 -0.61 -9.59
N ILE A 23 10.12 -1.02 -9.64
CA ILE A 23 9.66 -2.00 -10.63
C ILE A 23 9.88 -1.45 -12.04
N GLY A 24 9.45 -0.22 -12.34
CA GLY A 24 9.65 0.44 -13.63
C GLY A 24 11.13 0.52 -14.01
N ASP A 25 11.99 0.85 -13.06
CA ASP A 25 13.44 0.95 -13.21
C ASP A 25 14.08 -0.39 -13.57
N GLN A 26 13.63 -1.48 -12.93
CA GLN A 26 14.07 -2.84 -13.24
C GLN A 26 13.59 -3.29 -14.63
N LEU A 27 12.37 -2.94 -15.02
CA LEU A 27 11.85 -3.22 -16.37
C LEU A 27 12.58 -2.40 -17.44
N HIS A 28 13.06 -1.21 -17.09
CA HIS A 28 13.84 -0.36 -17.97
C HIS A 28 15.21 -0.98 -18.28
N LYS A 29 15.90 -1.41 -17.21
CA LYS A 29 17.19 -2.07 -17.30
C LYS A 29 17.07 -3.46 -17.94
N ASN A 30 16.01 -4.21 -17.62
CA ASN A 30 15.80 -5.60 -18.01
C ASN A 30 14.43 -5.83 -18.65
N LYS A 31 14.30 -5.54 -19.94
CA LYS A 31 13.02 -5.67 -20.68
C LYS A 31 12.40 -7.08 -20.66
N CYS A 32 13.19 -8.13 -20.44
CA CYS A 32 12.69 -9.50 -20.34
C CYS A 32 11.88 -9.79 -19.05
N CYS A 33 11.86 -8.87 -18.08
CA CYS A 33 11.21 -9.07 -16.79
C CYS A 33 9.71 -8.67 -16.75
N CYS A 34 9.12 -8.34 -17.91
CA CYS A 34 7.68 -8.08 -18.08
C CYS A 34 6.83 -9.36 -17.98
N THR A 35 6.93 -10.03 -16.84
CA THR A 35 6.11 -11.21 -16.52
C THR A 35 4.67 -10.81 -16.24
N GLN A 36 3.73 -11.73 -16.47
CA GLN A 36 2.31 -11.47 -16.21
C GLN A 36 2.03 -11.05 -14.77
N CYS A 37 2.77 -11.59 -13.80
CA CYS A 37 2.63 -11.20 -12.40
C CYS A 37 2.98 -9.72 -12.16
N VAL A 38 4.03 -9.22 -12.81
CA VAL A 38 4.43 -7.80 -12.70
C VAL A 38 3.40 -6.91 -13.38
N VAL A 39 2.96 -7.28 -14.59
CA VAL A 39 1.93 -6.54 -15.33
C VAL A 39 0.66 -6.45 -14.48
N ASN A 40 0.15 -7.58 -13.99
CA ASN A 40 -1.06 -7.61 -13.16
C ASN A 40 -0.92 -6.77 -11.90
N ALA A 41 0.24 -6.83 -11.21
CA ALA A 41 0.48 -6.03 -10.01
C ALA A 41 0.46 -4.53 -10.30
N LEU A 42 1.10 -4.09 -11.40
CA LEU A 42 1.06 -2.70 -11.82
C LEU A 42 -0.33 -2.29 -12.29
N THR A 43 -1.08 -3.15 -12.97
CA THR A 43 -2.48 -2.89 -13.36
C THR A 43 -3.36 -2.65 -12.14
N VAL A 44 -3.18 -3.41 -11.06
CA VAL A 44 -3.88 -3.16 -9.79
C VAL A 44 -3.47 -1.81 -9.20
N ALA A 45 -2.19 -1.45 -9.25
CA ALA A 45 -1.69 -0.17 -8.75
C ALA A 45 -2.19 1.06 -9.53
N LEU A 46 -2.76 0.90 -10.73
CA LEU A 46 -3.45 2.00 -11.43
C LEU A 46 -4.72 2.45 -10.72
N ALA A 47 -5.30 1.61 -9.85
CA ALA A 47 -6.46 1.96 -9.04
C ALA A 47 -6.09 2.59 -7.68
N ASP A 48 -4.80 2.88 -7.43
CA ASP A 48 -4.36 3.48 -6.16
C ASP A 48 -4.98 4.87 -5.94
N CYS A 49 -5.26 5.22 -4.69
CA CYS A 49 -5.79 6.53 -4.34
C CYS A 49 -4.76 7.65 -4.56
N ASP A 50 -3.47 7.35 -4.41
CA ASP A 50 -2.39 8.30 -4.61
C ASP A 50 -2.02 8.46 -6.09
N ARG A 51 -1.92 9.72 -6.53
CA ARG A 51 -1.58 10.05 -7.92
C ARG A 51 -0.13 9.67 -8.25
N GLY A 52 0.78 9.77 -7.29
CA GLY A 52 2.18 9.40 -7.46
C GLY A 52 2.32 7.92 -7.78
N VAL A 53 1.64 7.05 -7.01
CA VAL A 53 1.60 5.61 -7.25
C VAL A 53 1.05 5.29 -8.65
N ARG A 54 -0.11 5.85 -9.02
CA ARG A 54 -0.71 5.63 -10.35
C ARG A 54 0.23 6.01 -11.49
N ARG A 55 0.89 7.17 -11.38
CA ARG A 55 1.86 7.66 -12.39
C ARG A 55 3.06 6.74 -12.53
N GLN A 56 3.58 6.18 -11.44
CA GLN A 56 4.70 5.23 -11.51
C GLN A 56 4.26 3.89 -12.07
N ALA A 57 3.07 3.41 -11.70
CA ALA A 57 2.51 2.19 -12.26
C ALA A 57 2.32 2.28 -13.78
N GLU A 58 1.82 3.42 -14.27
CA GLU A 58 1.68 3.69 -15.70
C GLU A 58 3.04 3.64 -16.43
N GLN A 59 4.06 4.31 -15.90
CA GLN A 59 5.40 4.30 -16.49
C GLN A 59 5.99 2.89 -16.54
N GLY A 60 5.80 2.09 -15.48
CA GLY A 60 6.22 0.70 -15.46
C GLY A 60 5.52 -0.15 -16.53
N LEU A 61 4.21 0.07 -16.75
CA LEU A 61 3.45 -0.63 -17.79
C LEU A 61 3.87 -0.22 -19.21
N ARG A 62 4.16 1.07 -19.43
CA ARG A 62 4.75 1.56 -20.70
C ARG A 62 6.08 0.89 -21.00
N GLN A 63 6.90 0.63 -19.98
CA GLN A 63 8.15 -0.08 -20.15
C GLN A 63 7.96 -1.54 -20.60
N CYS A 64 6.78 -2.11 -20.35
CA CYS A 64 6.35 -3.41 -20.88
C CYS A 64 5.59 -3.32 -22.22
N GLY A 65 5.51 -2.15 -22.84
CA GLY A 65 4.87 -1.94 -24.14
C GLY A 65 3.35 -1.74 -24.08
N TYR A 66 2.80 -1.43 -22.90
CA TYR A 66 1.39 -1.07 -22.77
C TYR A 66 1.21 0.44 -22.82
N ASP A 67 0.36 0.90 -23.73
CA ASP A 67 -0.08 2.29 -23.75
C ASP A 67 -1.33 2.44 -22.89
N ILE A 68 -1.22 3.19 -21.81
CA ILE A 68 -2.36 3.51 -20.96
C ILE A 68 -3.02 4.74 -21.54
N VAL A 69 -4.21 4.53 -22.09
CA VAL A 69 -5.09 5.63 -22.46
C VAL A 69 -5.71 6.11 -21.16
N ASP A 70 -5.33 7.29 -20.70
CA ASP A 70 -6.16 8.01 -19.76
C ASP A 70 -7.44 8.36 -20.52
N PRO A 71 -8.62 7.76 -20.18
CA PRO A 71 -9.86 8.37 -20.61
C PRO A 71 -9.86 9.72 -19.92
N THR A 72 -9.59 10.77 -20.70
CA THR A 72 -9.81 12.17 -20.38
C THR A 72 -10.83 12.27 -19.27
N CYS A 73 -10.41 12.80 -18.11
CA CYS A 73 -11.25 13.07 -16.95
C CYS A 73 -12.70 13.26 -17.40
N CYS A 74 -13.55 12.31 -17.05
CA CYS A 74 -14.89 12.13 -17.59
C CYS A 74 -15.59 13.48 -17.85
N GLU A 75 -15.79 13.86 -19.11
CA GLU A 75 -16.61 15.01 -19.51
C GLU A 75 -18.08 14.91 -19.02
N VAL A 76 -18.46 13.81 -18.35
CA VAL A 76 -19.83 13.56 -17.85
C VAL A 76 -19.85 13.16 -16.35
N ALA A 77 -18.75 13.31 -15.61
CA ALA A 77 -18.76 13.10 -14.15
C ALA A 77 -17.83 14.03 -13.35
N CYS A 78 -17.46 15.18 -13.91
CA CYS A 78 -16.70 16.22 -13.18
C CYS A 78 -17.60 17.34 -12.61
N ASP A 79 -18.92 17.28 -12.78
CA ASP A 79 -19.83 18.35 -12.32
C ASP A 79 -19.89 18.49 -10.79
N ASN A 80 -19.27 17.57 -10.05
CA ASN A 80 -19.03 17.70 -8.61
C ASN A 80 -17.55 17.51 -8.23
N GLY A 81 -16.64 18.15 -8.98
CA GLY A 81 -15.40 18.66 -8.43
C GLY A 81 -14.20 17.71 -8.41
N CYS A 82 -13.30 17.89 -9.37
CA CYS A 82 -11.86 17.71 -9.15
C CYS A 82 -11.23 19.10 -9.19
N VAL A 83 -11.35 19.84 -8.09
CA VAL A 83 -10.80 21.20 -8.01
C VAL A 83 -9.29 21.09 -7.78
N ALA A 84 -8.55 21.75 -8.66
CA ALA A 84 -7.12 21.94 -8.55
C ALA A 84 -6.74 22.47 -7.16
N GLY A 85 -5.90 21.71 -6.46
CA GLY A 85 -5.37 22.09 -5.16
C GLY A 85 -6.01 21.30 -4.03
N ASN A 86 -5.22 20.36 -3.52
CA ASN A 86 -5.41 19.67 -2.26
C ASN A 86 -6.39 18.48 -2.23
N SER A 87 -5.76 17.30 -2.21
CA SER A 87 -6.20 16.03 -1.62
C SER A 87 -7.54 15.42 -2.04
N CYS A 88 -7.42 14.18 -2.51
CA CYS A 88 -8.40 13.11 -2.34
C CYS A 88 -8.71 12.90 -0.83
N VAL A 89 -9.51 13.79 -0.25
CA VAL A 89 -10.16 13.59 1.04
C VAL A 89 -11.64 13.38 0.77
N GLY A 90 -12.05 12.12 0.91
CA GLY A 90 -13.45 11.77 1.08
C GLY A 90 -14.18 11.33 -0.18
N GLY A 91 -14.35 10.01 -0.30
CA GLY A 91 -15.55 9.45 -0.90
C GLY A 91 -15.36 8.82 -2.28
N ASN A 92 -15.44 7.49 -2.29
CA ASN A 92 -15.73 6.65 -3.45
C ASN A 92 -14.58 6.32 -4.40
N CYS A 93 -13.51 5.71 -3.85
CA CYS A 93 -12.85 4.64 -4.57
C CYS A 93 -13.80 3.41 -4.59
N GLY A 94 -14.10 2.92 -5.80
CA GLY A 94 -14.68 1.61 -6.09
C GLY A 94 -15.75 1.11 -5.13
N ALA A 95 -17.03 1.29 -5.50
CA ALA A 95 -18.05 0.37 -5.03
C ALA A 95 -17.60 -1.05 -5.39
N ALA A 96 -17.33 -1.86 -4.37
CA ALA A 96 -17.30 -3.31 -4.49
C ALA A 96 -18.56 -3.75 -5.26
N PRO A 97 -18.51 -4.83 -6.05
CA PRO A 97 -19.69 -5.28 -6.78
C PRO A 97 -20.79 -5.53 -5.76
N VAL A 98 -21.87 -4.75 -5.87
CA VAL A 98 -23.09 -4.94 -5.08
C VAL A 98 -23.59 -6.33 -5.42
N ALA A 99 -23.49 -7.23 -4.44
CA ALA A 99 -24.09 -8.54 -4.54
C ALA A 99 -25.57 -8.38 -4.86
N ALA A 100 -26.03 -9.08 -5.89
CA ALA A 100 -27.43 -9.17 -6.27
C ALA A 100 -28.30 -9.55 -5.05
N PRO A 101 -29.55 -9.08 -4.97
CA PRO A 101 -30.41 -9.37 -3.84
C PRO A 101 -30.74 -10.87 -3.83
N VAL A 102 -30.11 -11.61 -2.92
CA VAL A 102 -30.51 -12.98 -2.62
C VAL A 102 -31.80 -12.92 -1.80
N GLU A 103 -32.86 -13.55 -2.32
CA GLU A 103 -34.12 -13.75 -1.62
C GLU A 103 -33.91 -14.44 -0.28
N ALA A 104 -34.75 -14.06 0.69
CA ALA A 104 -34.66 -14.44 2.09
C ALA A 104 -34.77 -15.97 2.29
N ALA A 105 -33.67 -16.58 2.73
CA ALA A 105 -33.67 -17.91 3.34
C ALA A 105 -34.05 -17.80 4.84
N PRO A 106 -34.79 -18.77 5.41
CA PRO A 106 -35.40 -18.63 6.73
C PRO A 106 -34.37 -18.74 7.87
N ASN A 107 -34.44 -17.78 8.80
CA ASN A 107 -33.88 -17.75 10.16
C ASN A 107 -32.64 -18.62 10.44
N ALA A 108 -31.46 -18.00 10.30
CA ALA A 108 -30.24 -18.51 10.90
C ALA A 108 -30.30 -18.40 12.45
N PRO A 109 -29.81 -19.40 13.22
CA PRO A 109 -29.76 -19.35 14.68
C PRO A 109 -28.89 -18.19 15.18
N ALA A 110 -29.30 -17.58 16.30
CA ALA A 110 -28.61 -16.45 16.90
C ALA A 110 -27.10 -16.72 17.13
N PRO A 111 -26.22 -15.72 16.90
CA PRO A 111 -24.78 -15.88 17.11
C PRO A 111 -24.47 -16.15 18.58
N PRO A 112 -23.50 -17.03 18.89
CA PRO A 112 -23.10 -17.27 20.27
C PRO A 112 -22.45 -16.01 20.88
N ALA A 113 -22.73 -15.79 22.16
CA ALA A 113 -22.27 -14.63 22.91
C ALA A 113 -20.74 -14.51 22.91
N GLU A 114 -20.28 -13.33 22.50
CA GLU A 114 -18.96 -12.68 22.63
C GLU A 114 -17.72 -13.57 22.89
N PRO A 115 -16.71 -13.57 21.98
CA PRO A 115 -15.39 -14.07 22.35
C PRO A 115 -14.76 -13.10 23.36
N LYS A 116 -14.60 -13.53 24.61
CA LYS A 116 -13.82 -12.81 25.62
C LYS A 116 -12.42 -12.50 25.06
N ALA A 117 -12.17 -11.24 24.74
CA ALA A 117 -10.83 -10.77 24.44
C ALA A 117 -9.91 -11.06 25.63
N TYR A 118 -8.88 -11.86 25.39
CA TYR A 118 -7.87 -12.20 26.39
C TYR A 118 -6.94 -11.00 26.56
N PHE A 119 -7.11 -10.25 27.65
CA PHE A 119 -6.17 -9.22 28.08
C PHE A 119 -5.18 -9.84 29.06
N PRO A 120 -3.93 -10.12 28.67
CA PRO A 120 -2.93 -10.60 29.61
C PRO A 120 -2.72 -9.53 30.70
N LYS A 121 -2.82 -9.95 31.96
CA LYS A 121 -2.58 -9.10 33.12
C LYS A 121 -1.16 -8.53 33.02
N ARG A 122 -1.03 -7.24 33.33
CA ARG A 122 0.22 -6.48 33.34
C ARG A 122 1.33 -7.29 34.01
N ILE A 123 2.49 -7.29 33.37
CA ILE A 123 3.75 -7.83 33.88
C ILE A 123 3.96 -7.27 35.29
N ASN A 124 4.09 -8.14 36.28
CA ASN A 124 4.37 -7.78 37.67
C ASN A 124 5.60 -6.86 37.74
N ASP A 125 5.46 -5.77 38.49
CA ASP A 125 6.42 -4.69 38.75
C ASP A 125 7.70 -5.12 39.51
N GLU A 126 8.25 -6.31 39.25
CA GLU A 126 9.45 -6.81 39.95
C GLU A 126 10.70 -6.90 39.07
N ASN A 127 10.63 -6.50 37.80
CA ASN A 127 11.80 -6.41 36.91
C ASN A 127 11.89 -5.11 36.10
N ALA A 128 11.22 -4.04 36.55
CA ALA A 128 11.47 -2.69 36.07
C ALA A 128 12.83 -2.18 36.59
N ARG A 129 13.93 -2.73 36.05
CA ARG A 129 15.22 -2.04 36.13
C ARG A 129 15.04 -0.71 35.41
N PRO A 130 15.31 0.44 36.04
CA PRO A 130 15.27 1.69 35.31
C PRO A 130 16.25 1.55 34.14
N ILE A 131 15.81 1.94 32.94
CA ILE A 131 16.70 2.16 31.80
C ILE A 131 17.57 3.35 32.20
N SER A 132 18.60 3.05 33.01
CA SER A 132 19.73 3.91 33.24
C SER A 132 20.29 4.21 31.86
N SER A 133 20.20 5.48 31.47
CA SER A 133 20.83 6.03 30.28
C SER A 133 22.34 5.85 30.43
N SER A 134 22.84 4.65 30.09
CA SER A 134 24.26 4.43 29.92
C SER A 134 24.65 5.14 28.63
N LYS A 135 25.02 6.42 28.76
CA LYS A 135 25.76 7.16 27.75
C LYS A 135 27.09 6.44 27.56
N LYS A 136 27.11 5.37 26.77
CA LYS A 136 28.35 4.73 26.33
C LYS A 136 29.00 5.68 25.33
N SER A 137 29.95 6.46 25.83
CA SER A 137 30.84 7.31 25.04
C SER A 137 31.48 6.48 23.94
N LEU A 138 31.29 6.90 22.68
CA LEU A 138 31.93 6.30 21.49
C LEU A 138 33.40 6.72 21.33
N SER A 139 34.04 7.17 22.41
CA SER A 139 35.39 7.75 22.39
C SER A 139 36.51 6.79 21.95
N ASN A 140 36.22 5.50 21.78
CA ASN A 140 37.21 4.50 21.39
C ASN A 140 37.01 3.90 20.00
N LEU A 141 36.12 4.46 19.17
CA LEU A 141 35.86 3.91 17.82
C LEU A 141 36.89 4.33 16.75
N PHE A 142 37.75 5.32 17.03
CA PHE A 142 38.77 5.83 16.10
C PHE A 142 40.21 5.69 16.63
N GLY A 143 40.46 4.69 17.47
CA GLY A 143 41.74 4.48 18.17
C GLY A 143 42.68 3.42 17.60
N MET A 144 42.57 3.04 16.32
CA MET A 144 43.53 2.12 15.67
C MET A 144 44.05 2.70 14.35
N VAL A 145 44.87 3.74 14.47
CA VAL A 145 45.95 4.03 13.54
C VAL A 145 47.19 4.31 14.37
N ARG A 146 47.95 3.26 14.67
CA ARG A 146 49.41 3.32 14.67
C ARG A 146 49.99 1.93 14.50
#